data_AF-A0A7W9SW39-F1
#
_entry.id   AF-A0A7W9SW39-F1
#
_cell.length_a   1.000
_cell.length_b   1.000
_cell.length_c   1.000
_cell.angle_alpha   90.00
_cell.angle_beta   90.00
_cell.angle_gamma   90.00
#
_symmetry.space_group_name_H-M   'P 1'
#
loop_
_entity.id
_entity.type
_entity.pdbx_description
1 polymer ?
#
loop_
_entity_poly.entity_id
_entity_poly.type
_entity_poly.pdbx_seq_one_letter_code
_entity_poly.pdbx_strand_id
1 'polypeptide(L)'
;MTEPGIDKAWCGYLRCYVEAESAAHAQPIADQLGALLAPFVEPTLRPIECYWKIAEYQEVCFEWQLDDSPESVHQGIRAALGPQWHEQNETDAVWDFRMHAPLIVPEVRWAQLEYFLCSAMVIDNDISN
;
A
#
# COMPACT_ATOMS: atom_id res chain seq x y z
N MET A 1 -38.40 -0.56 1.65
CA MET A 1 -37.44 -0.81 2.75
C MET A 1 -36.25 -1.50 2.12
N THR A 2 -35.34 -0.72 1.57
CA THR A 2 -33.99 -1.18 1.21
C THR A 2 -33.21 -1.28 2.50
N GLU A 3 -32.60 -2.44 2.77
CA GLU A 3 -31.64 -2.56 3.87
C GLU A 3 -30.54 -1.51 3.68
N PRO A 4 -30.04 -0.86 4.75
CA PRO A 4 -28.91 0.04 4.64
C PRO A 4 -27.77 -0.71 3.97
N GLY A 5 -27.38 -0.24 2.78
CA GLY A 5 -26.29 -0.82 2.02
C GLY A 5 -25.02 -0.67 2.86
N ILE A 6 -24.41 -1.79 3.24
CA ILE A 6 -23.02 -1.75 3.69
C ILE A 6 -22.23 -1.39 2.45
N ASP A 7 -21.84 -0.13 2.32
CA ASP A 7 -20.82 0.27 1.36
C ASP A 7 -19.52 -0.44 1.76
N LYS A 8 -19.29 -1.57 1.10
CA LYS A 8 -18.07 -2.34 1.25
C LYS A 8 -17.02 -1.67 0.37
N ALA A 9 -16.11 -0.93 1.00
CA ALA A 9 -14.92 -0.44 0.33
C ALA A 9 -13.80 -1.47 0.49
N TRP A 10 -12.95 -1.60 -0.52
CA TRP A 10 -11.67 -2.28 -0.37
C TRP A 10 -10.63 -1.28 0.10
N CYS A 11 -9.86 -1.65 1.11
CA CYS A 11 -8.68 -0.92 1.54
C CYS A 11 -7.44 -1.62 1.03
N GLY A 12 -6.43 -0.86 0.63
CA GLY A 12 -5.14 -1.39 0.22
C GLY A 12 -3.98 -0.68 0.90
N TYR A 13 -2.89 -1.42 1.07
CA TYR A 13 -1.67 -0.96 1.73
C TYR A 13 -0.43 -1.37 0.94
N LEU A 14 0.50 -0.44 0.78
CA LEU A 14 1.88 -0.75 0.40
C LEU A 14 2.79 -0.38 1.56
N ARG A 15 3.46 -1.36 2.15
CA ARG A 15 4.50 -1.16 3.16
C ARG A 15 5.86 -1.47 2.55
N CYS A 16 6.76 -0.50 2.57
CA CYS A 16 8.15 -0.65 2.12
C CYS A 16 9.11 -0.39 3.28
N TYR A 17 10.13 -1.25 3.42
CA TYR A 17 11.32 -0.91 4.20
C TYR A 17 12.41 -0.46 3.25
N VAL A 18 12.84 0.78 3.42
CA VAL A 18 13.83 1.45 2.55
C VAL A 18 15.10 1.71 3.33
N GLU A 19 16.25 1.51 2.69
CA GLU A 19 17.54 1.84 3.28
C GLU A 19 17.76 3.36 3.21
N ALA A 20 17.63 4.03 4.36
CA ALA A 20 17.78 5.47 4.54
C ALA A 20 18.12 5.84 5.99
N GLU A 21 19.09 6.74 6.18
CA GLU A 21 19.61 7.11 7.51
C GLU A 21 18.61 7.94 8.35
N SER A 22 17.55 8.48 7.74
CA SER A 22 16.52 9.27 8.42
C SER A 22 15.23 9.35 7.61
N ALA A 23 14.14 9.75 8.26
CA ALA A 23 12.88 10.05 7.58
C ALA A 23 13.05 11.12 6.47
N ALA A 24 13.91 12.11 6.67
CA ALA A 24 14.20 13.14 5.66
C ALA A 24 14.87 12.55 4.42
N HIS A 25 15.74 11.55 4.59
CA HIS A 25 16.37 10.83 3.48
C HIS A 25 15.41 9.83 2.81
N ALA A 26 14.42 9.32 3.53
CA ALA A 26 13.38 8.45 2.98
C ALA A 26 12.26 9.21 2.24
N GLN A 27 12.06 10.49 2.51
CA GLN A 27 10.99 11.27 1.89
C GLN A 27 11.04 11.27 0.35
N PRO A 28 12.19 11.50 -0.32
CA PRO A 28 12.25 11.44 -1.79
C PRO A 28 11.90 10.05 -2.34
N ILE A 29 12.21 8.99 -1.58
CA ILE A 29 11.88 7.60 -1.94
C ILE A 29 10.37 7.39 -1.82
N ALA A 30 9.76 7.92 -0.76
CA ALA A 30 8.31 7.92 -0.61
C ALA A 30 7.64 8.69 -1.75
N ASP A 31 8.13 9.88 -2.12
CA ASP A 31 7.56 10.66 -3.23
C ASP A 31 7.62 9.86 -4.55
N GLN A 32 8.73 9.17 -4.83
CA GLN A 32 8.87 8.30 -5.99
C GLN A 32 7.89 7.12 -5.96
N LEU A 33 7.75 6.44 -4.82
CA LEU A 33 6.78 5.35 -4.65
C LEU A 33 5.34 5.86 -4.84
N GLY A 34 5.00 7.00 -4.24
CA GLY A 34 3.68 7.63 -4.41
C GLY A 34 3.38 7.96 -5.86
N ALA A 35 4.35 8.49 -6.60
CA ALA A 35 4.20 8.76 -8.04
C ALA A 35 4.00 7.48 -8.87
N LEU A 36 4.57 6.34 -8.46
CA LEU A 36 4.34 5.04 -9.11
C LEU A 36 2.96 4.45 -8.80
N LEU A 37 2.39 4.79 -7.64
CA LEU A 37 1.05 4.33 -7.21
C LEU A 37 -0.08 5.18 -7.79
N ALA A 38 0.15 6.49 -7.98
CA ALA A 38 -0.85 7.46 -8.42
C ALA A 38 -1.63 7.10 -9.71
N PRO A 39 -1.08 6.36 -10.69
CA PRO A 39 -1.87 5.90 -11.85
C PRO A 39 -2.93 4.86 -11.53
N PHE A 40 -2.85 4.21 -10.36
CA PHE A 40 -3.72 3.08 -9.98
C PHE A 40 -4.69 3.45 -8.87
N VAL A 41 -4.28 4.32 -7.95
CA VAL A 41 -5.01 4.66 -6.73
C VAL A 41 -4.75 6.12 -6.34
N GLU A 42 -5.51 6.64 -5.38
CA GLU A 42 -5.17 7.87 -4.66
C GLU A 42 -4.46 7.49 -3.34
N PRO A 43 -3.11 7.40 -3.33
CA PRO A 43 -2.39 6.90 -2.17
C PRO A 43 -2.23 8.00 -1.10
N THR A 44 -2.47 7.65 0.15
CA THR A 44 -2.18 8.50 1.32
C THR A 44 -0.91 7.98 2.00
N LEU A 45 0.12 8.83 2.08
CA LEU A 45 1.36 8.52 2.79
C LEU A 45 1.13 8.63 4.31
N ARG A 46 1.46 7.55 5.02
CA ARG A 46 1.55 7.54 6.49
C ARG A 46 2.86 8.22 6.94
N PRO A 47 2.96 8.68 8.19
CA PRO A 47 4.24 9.14 8.74
C PRO A 47 5.35 8.11 8.51
N ILE A 48 6.52 8.59 8.07
CA ILE A 48 7.70 7.74 7.89
C ILE A 48 8.28 7.43 9.28
N GLU A 49 8.45 6.15 9.58
CA GLU A 49 8.91 5.67 10.88
C GLU A 49 10.21 4.89 10.77
N CYS A 50 11.04 4.88 11.81
CA CYS A 50 12.24 4.03 11.83
C CYS A 50 11.84 2.56 11.93
N TYR A 51 12.48 1.69 11.15
CA TYR A 51 12.30 0.25 11.30
C TYR A 51 12.99 -0.24 12.57
N TRP A 52 12.22 -0.87 13.46
CA TRP A 52 12.69 -1.21 14.81
C TRP A 52 13.87 -2.20 14.86
N LYS A 53 14.13 -2.98 13.80
CA LYS A 53 15.24 -3.96 13.78
C LYS A 53 16.54 -3.43 13.19
N ILE A 54 16.48 -2.46 12.27
CA ILE A 54 17.64 -1.98 11.50
C ILE A 54 17.55 -0.46 11.47
N ALA A 55 18.51 0.20 12.13
CA ALA A 55 18.46 1.64 12.36
C ALA A 55 18.55 2.44 11.04
N GLU A 56 19.22 1.87 10.05
CA GLU A 56 19.41 2.43 8.71
C GLU A 56 18.18 2.24 7.82
N TYR A 57 17.10 1.62 8.32
CA TYR A 57 15.89 1.38 7.53
C TYR A 57 14.75 2.26 8.02
N GLN A 58 14.00 2.81 7.08
CA GLN A 58 12.76 3.55 7.32
C GLN A 58 11.59 2.77 6.74
N GLU A 59 10.45 2.80 7.43
CA GLU A 59 9.18 2.32 6.93
C GLU A 59 8.48 3.46 6.15
N VAL A 60 8.21 3.20 4.88
CA VAL A 60 7.37 4.03 4.02
C VAL A 60 6.09 3.25 3.74
N CYS A 61 4.96 3.79 4.19
CA CYS A 61 3.68 3.11 4.11
C CYS A 61 2.62 3.98 3.44
N PHE A 62 1.93 3.43 2.45
CA PHE A 62 0.80 4.06 1.76
C PHE A 62 -0.48 3.29 2.04
N GLU A 63 -1.59 4.02 2.17
CA GLU A 63 -2.94 3.46 2.27
C GLU A 63 -3.87 4.10 1.23
N TRP A 64 -4.84 3.33 0.74
CA TRP A 64 -5.86 3.81 -0.21
C TRP A 64 -7.17 3.02 -0.07
N GLN A 65 -8.23 3.54 -0.69
CA GLN A 65 -9.54 2.89 -0.76
C GLN A 65 -9.99 2.73 -2.23
N LEU A 66 -10.76 1.69 -2.50
CA LEU A 66 -11.35 1.38 -3.79
C LEU A 66 -12.81 0.96 -3.59
N ASP A 67 -13.69 1.43 -4.46
CA ASP A 67 -15.10 1.04 -4.48
C ASP A 67 -15.30 -0.34 -5.13
N ASP A 68 -14.40 -0.71 -6.04
CA ASP A 68 -14.45 -1.95 -6.83
C ASP A 68 -13.38 -2.97 -6.41
N SER A 69 -13.43 -4.16 -7.02
CA SER A 69 -12.46 -5.23 -6.79
C SER A 69 -11.00 -4.77 -6.97
N PRO A 70 -10.09 -5.08 -6.04
CA PRO A 70 -8.71 -4.59 -6.06
C PRO A 70 -7.78 -5.37 -6.99
N GLU A 71 -8.23 -6.47 -7.61
CA GLU A 71 -7.34 -7.42 -8.30
C GLU A 71 -6.49 -6.78 -9.42
N SER A 72 -7.12 -6.00 -10.29
CA SER A 72 -6.42 -5.33 -11.40
C SER A 72 -5.45 -4.25 -10.91
N VAL A 73 -5.83 -3.53 -9.85
CA VAL A 73 -4.99 -2.53 -9.17
C VAL A 73 -3.77 -3.20 -8.52
N HIS A 74 -3.98 -4.32 -7.82
CA HIS A 74 -2.94 -5.13 -7.21
C HIS A 74 -1.94 -5.65 -8.26
N GLN A 75 -2.42 -6.18 -9.38
CA GLN A 75 -1.57 -6.61 -10.48
C GLN A 75 -0.80 -5.44 -11.13
N GLY A 76 -1.47 -4.30 -11.34
CA GLY A 76 -0.88 -3.09 -11.91
C GLY A 76 0.26 -2.53 -11.06
N ILE A 77 0.03 -2.38 -9.75
CA ILE A 77 1.05 -1.89 -8.81
C ILE A 77 2.26 -2.84 -8.77
N ARG A 78 2.05 -4.16 -8.68
CA ARG A 78 3.15 -5.12 -8.70
C ARG A 78 3.99 -4.97 -9.96
N ALA A 79 3.34 -4.92 -11.13
CA ALA A 79 4.04 -4.75 -12.41
C ALA A 79 4.82 -3.44 -12.49
N ALA A 80 4.28 -2.34 -11.93
CA ALA A 80 4.93 -1.04 -11.92
C ALA A 80 6.14 -0.97 -10.96
N LEU A 81 6.04 -1.62 -9.80
CA LEU A 81 7.13 -1.64 -8.81
C LEU A 81 8.26 -2.57 -9.23
N GLY A 82 7.95 -3.70 -9.85
CA GLY A 82 8.95 -4.64 -10.35
C GLY A 82 8.52 -6.10 -10.26
N PRO A 83 9.30 -7.01 -10.87
CA PRO A 83 8.91 -8.41 -10.98
C PRO A 83 9.14 -9.19 -9.67
N GLN A 84 8.70 -10.45 -9.68
CA GLN A 84 9.05 -11.48 -8.68
C GLN A 84 8.47 -11.26 -7.27
N TRP A 85 7.21 -10.85 -7.19
CA TRP A 85 6.45 -10.89 -5.94
C TRP A 85 6.11 -12.33 -5.55
N HIS A 86 6.22 -12.64 -4.27
CA HIS A 86 5.75 -13.89 -3.70
C HIS A 86 4.36 -13.70 -3.11
N GLU A 87 3.36 -14.37 -3.68
CA GLU A 87 1.99 -14.37 -3.19
C GLU A 87 1.91 -15.22 -1.91
N GLN A 88 1.57 -14.58 -0.79
CA GLN A 88 1.31 -15.26 0.48
C GLN A 88 -0.10 -15.85 0.49
N ASN A 89 -1.06 -15.11 -0.08
CA ASN A 89 -2.45 -15.50 -0.30
C ASN A 89 -3.06 -14.65 -1.44
N GLU A 90 -4.38 -14.70 -1.63
CA GLU A 90 -5.08 -14.00 -2.72
C GLU A 90 -4.99 -12.46 -2.63
N THR A 91 -4.75 -11.91 -1.45
CA THR A 91 -4.78 -10.47 -1.20
C THR A 91 -3.47 -9.90 -0.69
N ASP A 92 -2.44 -10.73 -0.51
CA ASP A 92 -1.16 -10.36 0.10
C ASP A 92 0.01 -10.89 -0.75
N ALA A 93 0.91 -9.97 -1.11
CA ALA A 93 2.11 -10.26 -1.86
C ALA A 93 3.32 -9.56 -1.23
N VAL A 94 4.43 -10.28 -1.15
CA VAL A 94 5.68 -9.81 -0.54
C VAL A 94 6.82 -9.84 -1.56
N TRP A 95 7.66 -8.81 -1.53
CA TRP A 95 8.92 -8.75 -2.26
C TRP A 95 10.10 -8.55 -1.30
N ASP A 96 11.22 -9.22 -1.57
CA ASP A 96 12.44 -9.20 -0.75
C ASP A 96 13.70 -9.13 -1.63
N PHE A 97 14.57 -8.14 -1.37
CA PHE A 97 15.78 -7.90 -2.15
C PHE A 97 16.77 -9.06 -2.19
N ARG A 98 16.71 -9.96 -1.21
CA ARG A 98 17.63 -11.11 -1.09
C ARG A 98 17.26 -12.24 -2.03
N MET A 99 16.01 -12.29 -2.48
CA MET A 99 15.49 -13.39 -3.28
C MET A 99 15.31 -13.03 -4.75
N HIS A 100 15.34 -11.72 -5.07
CA HIS A 100 14.75 -11.23 -6.32
C HIS A 100 15.61 -10.16 -7.02
N ALA A 101 15.31 -9.96 -8.31
CA ALA A 101 15.80 -8.83 -9.07
C ALA A 101 15.35 -7.50 -8.44
N PRO A 102 16.13 -6.41 -8.57
CA PRO A 102 15.81 -5.13 -7.94
C PRO A 102 14.40 -4.63 -8.32
N LEU A 103 13.70 -4.02 -7.35
CA LEU A 103 12.56 -3.16 -7.66
C LEU A 103 13.04 -1.92 -8.43
N ILE A 104 12.08 -1.23 -9.05
CA ILE A 104 12.31 0.04 -9.75
C ILE A 104 12.87 1.12 -8.81
N VAL A 105 12.59 1.02 -7.51
CA VAL A 105 13.17 1.84 -6.44
C VAL A 105 14.27 1.03 -5.74
N PRO A 106 15.54 1.25 -6.09
CA PRO A 106 16.64 0.38 -5.67
C PRO A 106 16.97 0.47 -4.17
N GLU A 107 16.46 1.45 -3.45
CA GLU A 107 16.61 1.61 -1.99
C GLU A 107 15.64 0.73 -1.21
N VAL A 108 14.58 0.21 -1.85
CA VAL A 108 13.65 -0.71 -1.21
C VAL A 108 14.37 -2.04 -0.96
N ARG A 109 14.30 -2.50 0.28
CA ARG A 109 14.88 -3.78 0.72
C ARG A 109 13.79 -4.83 0.91
N TRP A 110 12.60 -4.40 1.27
CA TRP A 110 11.46 -5.28 1.43
C TRP A 110 10.18 -4.51 1.15
N ALA A 111 9.20 -5.15 0.55
CA ALA A 111 7.90 -4.56 0.31
C ALA A 111 6.77 -5.59 0.53
N GLN A 112 5.63 -5.13 1.01
CA GLN A 112 4.41 -5.90 1.11
C GLN A 112 3.27 -5.07 0.54
N LEU A 113 2.48 -5.71 -0.31
CA LEU A 113 1.28 -5.16 -0.91
C LEU A 113 0.09 -6.01 -0.44
N GLU A 114 -0.86 -5.38 0.23
CA GLU A 114 -2.01 -6.06 0.84
C GLU A 114 -3.32 -5.34 0.50
N TYR A 115 -4.42 -6.09 0.39
CA TYR A 115 -5.78 -5.57 0.30
C TYR A 115 -6.74 -6.30 1.24
N PHE A 116 -7.77 -5.62 1.72
CA PHE A 116 -8.82 -6.22 2.54
C PHE A 116 -10.15 -5.45 2.45
N LEU A 117 -11.26 -6.13 2.75
CA LEU A 117 -12.57 -5.50 2.82
C LEU A 117 -12.69 -4.64 4.08
N CYS A 118 -12.86 -3.34 3.89
CA CYS A 118 -13.25 -2.40 4.92
C CYS A 118 -14.77 -2.40 5.07
N SER A 119 -15.24 -2.76 6.27
CA SER A 119 -16.65 -2.59 6.62
C SER A 119 -16.82 -1.17 7.16
N ALA A 120 -17.22 -0.23 6.32
CA ALA A 120 -17.73 1.05 6.79
C ALA A 120 -19.16 0.81 7.29
N MET A 121 -19.42 1.05 8.58
CA MET A 121 -20.81 1.20 9.04
C MET A 121 -21.33 2.53 8.48
N VAL A 122 -22.19 2.47 7.47
CA VAL A 122 -23.01 3.61 7.06
C VAL A 122 -24.00 3.85 8.20
N ILE A 123 -23.78 4.90 8.99
CA ILE A 123 -24.83 5.42 9.87
C ILE A 123 -25.72 6.26 8.98
N ASP A 124 -26.87 5.70 8.58
CA ASP A 124 -27.96 6.46 7.95
C ASP A 124 -28.39 7.57 8.91
N ASN A 125 -27.86 8.78 8.72
CA ASN A 125 -28.39 9.98 9.33
C ASN A 125 -29.56 10.47 8.48
N ASP A 126 -30.59 9.64 8.36
CA ASP A 126 -31.87 10.05 7.80
C ASP A 126 -32.66 10.82 8.89
N ILE A 127 -32.19 12.02 9.21
CA ILE A 127 -33.01 13.01 9.92
C ILE A 127 -33.77 13.79 8.85
N SER A 128 -34.78 13.12 8.29
CA SER A 128 -35.85 13.78 7.56
C SER A 128 -36.58 14.73 8.51
N ASN A 129 -36.57 16.03 8.19
CA ASN A 129 -37.25 17.11 8.90
C ASN A 129 -38.54 17.49 8.16
#